data_AF-A0A5K1AGF8-F1
#
_entry.id   AF-A0A5K1AGF8-F1
#
_cell.length_a   1.000
_cell.length_b   1.000
_cell.length_c   1.000
_cell.angle_alpha   90.00
_cell.angle_beta   90.00
_cell.angle_gamma   90.00
#
_symmetry.space_group_name_H-M   'P 1'
#
loop_
_entity.id
_entity.type
_entity.pdbx_description
1 polymer ?
#
loop_
_entity_poly.entity_id
_entity_poly.type
_entity_poly.pdbx_seq_one_letter_code
_entity_poly.pdbx_strand_id
1 'polypeptide(L)'
;IARENGSISEDVLRNAFSATEAGFLSLVRRSAAIKPSIAATGSCCLVGVIWNKTLCVANLGDSRAVLGCLGRSGNIIAEQLTQDHNASMEEVRQELRSLHPDDSQIVVQKQGVWRVKGIIQ
;
A
#
# COMPACT_ATOMS: atom_id res chain seq x y z
N ILE A 1 2.65 -13.97 16.21
CA ILE A 1 3.56 -13.66 15.06
C ILE A 1 4.90 -13.08 15.53
N ALA A 2 5.06 -11.78 15.83
CA ALA A 2 6.38 -11.24 16.26
C ALA A 2 6.88 -11.81 17.61
N ARG A 3 5.96 -12.09 18.56
CA ARG A 3 6.29 -12.73 19.85
C ARG A 3 6.75 -14.18 19.73
N GLU A 4 6.45 -14.87 18.63
CA GLU A 4 6.78 -16.29 18.45
C GLU A 4 8.15 -16.48 17.80
N ASN A 5 8.61 -15.53 16.97
CA ASN A 5 9.88 -15.65 16.22
C ASN A 5 11.04 -14.84 16.80
N GLY A 6 10.82 -14.02 17.85
CA GLY A 6 11.85 -13.23 18.51
C GLY A 6 12.57 -12.19 17.63
N SER A 7 12.06 -11.94 16.42
CA SER A 7 12.65 -11.06 15.42
C SER A 7 11.59 -10.44 14.52
N ILE A 8 11.92 -9.30 13.91
CA ILE A 8 11.11 -8.67 12.86
C ILE A 8 11.72 -9.07 11.52
N SER A 9 10.94 -9.76 10.70
CA SER A 9 11.31 -10.15 9.34
C SER A 9 10.25 -9.68 8.33
N GLU A 10 10.58 -9.76 7.05
CA GLU A 10 9.64 -9.48 5.96
C GLU A 10 8.37 -10.34 6.09
N ASP A 11 8.52 -11.64 6.37
CA ASP A 11 7.38 -12.55 6.54
C ASP A 11 6.47 -12.15 7.72
N VAL A 12 7.04 -11.64 8.82
CA VAL A 12 6.25 -11.17 9.96
C VAL A 12 5.38 -9.98 9.54
N LEU A 13 5.94 -9.03 8.79
CA LEU A 13 5.19 -7.88 8.28
C LEU A 13 4.16 -8.33 7.24
N ARG A 14 4.55 -9.15 6.26
CA ARG A 14 3.66 -9.70 5.24
C ARG A 14 2.45 -10.40 5.86
N ASN A 15 2.68 -11.29 6.82
CA ASN A 15 1.63 -12.01 7.52
C ASN A 15 0.74 -11.09 8.36
N ALA A 16 1.31 -10.05 8.97
CA ALA A 16 0.51 -9.06 9.71
C ALA A 16 -0.45 -8.31 8.77
N PHE A 17 0.03 -7.84 7.62
CA PHE A 17 -0.81 -7.21 6.61
C PHE A 17 -1.89 -8.14 6.08
N SER A 18 -1.53 -9.38 5.71
CA SER A 18 -2.50 -10.39 5.25
C SER A 18 -3.58 -10.70 6.30
N ALA A 19 -3.20 -10.81 7.57
CA ALA A 19 -4.14 -11.03 8.66
C ALA A 19 -5.08 -9.84 8.88
N THR A 20 -4.56 -8.60 8.79
CA THR A 20 -5.38 -7.39 8.87
C THR A 20 -6.40 -7.32 7.73
N GLU A 21 -5.99 -7.59 6.50
CA GLU A 21 -6.87 -7.60 5.33
C GLU A 21 -7.95 -8.70 5.45
N ALA A 22 -7.57 -9.91 5.84
CA ALA A 22 -8.52 -11.00 6.06
C ALA A 22 -9.56 -10.64 7.16
N GLY A 23 -9.13 -9.97 8.23
CA GLY A 23 -10.01 -9.45 9.27
C GLY A 23 -10.98 -8.39 8.74
N PHE A 24 -10.48 -7.44 7.95
CA PHE A 24 -11.30 -6.41 7.34
C PHE A 24 -12.32 -7.00 6.36
N LEU A 25 -11.92 -7.91 5.47
CA LEU A 25 -12.85 -8.60 4.57
C LEU A 25 -13.93 -9.38 5.32
N SER A 26 -13.58 -9.99 6.45
CA SER A 26 -14.55 -10.68 7.32
C SER A 26 -15.56 -9.70 7.94
N LEU A 27 -15.11 -8.49 8.29
CA LEU A 27 -16.00 -7.42 8.75
C LEU A 27 -16.92 -6.94 7.63
N VAL A 28 -16.36 -6.66 6.44
CA VAL A 28 -17.13 -6.22 5.25
C VAL A 28 -18.24 -7.22 4.94
N ARG A 29 -17.92 -8.53 4.86
CA ARG A 29 -18.90 -9.58 4.55
C ARG A 29 -20.07 -9.62 5.54
N ARG A 30 -19.83 -9.37 6.82
CA ARG A 30 -20.88 -9.38 7.86
C ARG A 30 -21.68 -8.07 7.89
N SER A 31 -21.07 -6.95 7.55
CA SER A 31 -21.66 -5.63 7.73
C SER A 31 -22.21 -5.00 6.45
N ALA A 32 -21.85 -5.48 5.26
CA ALA A 32 -22.20 -4.85 3.99
C ALA A 32 -23.72 -4.75 3.76
N ALA A 33 -24.52 -5.72 4.20
CA ALA A 33 -25.98 -5.65 4.07
C ALA A 33 -26.61 -4.51 4.89
N ILE A 34 -25.99 -4.16 6.02
CA ILE A 34 -26.48 -3.12 6.94
C ILE A 34 -25.84 -1.76 6.62
N LYS A 35 -24.56 -1.77 6.22
CA LYS A 35 -23.77 -0.60 5.87
C LYS A 35 -23.02 -0.84 4.56
N PRO A 36 -23.66 -0.67 3.39
CA PRO A 36 -23.06 -0.96 2.09
C PRO A 36 -21.78 -0.17 1.80
N SER A 37 -21.64 1.04 2.36
CA SER A 37 -20.46 1.89 2.16
C SER A 37 -19.16 1.24 2.65
N ILE A 38 -19.22 0.28 3.58
CA ILE A 38 -18.03 -0.44 4.03
C ILE A 38 -17.37 -1.26 2.91
N ALA A 39 -18.15 -1.73 1.92
CA ALA A 39 -17.63 -2.48 0.79
C ALA A 39 -16.87 -1.61 -0.23
N ALA A 40 -17.10 -0.29 -0.19
CA ALA A 40 -16.39 0.70 -1.01
C ALA A 40 -15.30 1.43 -0.22
N THR A 41 -15.05 1.04 1.04
CA THR A 41 -14.05 1.67 1.89
C THR A 41 -12.75 0.87 1.84
N GLY A 42 -11.64 1.56 1.63
CA GLY A 42 -10.30 1.03 1.75
C GLY A 42 -9.37 2.10 2.34
N SER A 43 -8.12 1.72 2.60
CA SER A 43 -7.09 2.64 3.05
C SER A 43 -5.74 2.17 2.53
N CYS A 44 -4.87 3.12 2.20
CA CYS A 44 -3.45 2.84 2.11
C CYS A 44 -2.92 2.50 3.51
N CYS A 45 -1.88 1.70 3.58
CA CYS A 45 -1.28 1.28 4.84
C CYS A 45 0.25 1.29 4.72
N LEU A 46 0.88 2.15 5.53
CA LEU A 46 2.32 2.30 5.63
C LEU A 46 2.73 2.02 7.07
N VAL A 47 3.65 1.08 7.24
CA VAL A 47 4.12 0.65 8.56
C VAL A 47 5.64 0.76 8.60
N GLY A 48 6.16 1.40 9.65
CA GLY A 48 7.57 1.42 9.99
C GLY A 48 7.80 0.71 11.33
N VAL A 49 8.74 -0.21 11.38
CA VAL A 49 9.12 -0.94 12.60
C VAL A 49 10.62 -0.77 12.83
N ILE A 50 10.99 -0.27 14.01
CA ILE A 50 12.39 -0.18 14.43
C ILE A 50 12.66 -1.30 15.44
N TRP A 51 13.59 -2.18 15.11
CA TRP A 51 13.98 -3.31 15.95
C TRP A 51 15.47 -3.61 15.83
N ASN A 52 16.18 -3.72 16.96
CA ASN A 52 17.62 -4.00 16.99
C ASN A 52 18.46 -3.10 16.06
N LYS A 53 18.18 -1.79 16.04
CA LYS A 53 18.82 -0.78 15.18
C LYS A 53 18.55 -0.96 13.67
N THR A 54 17.60 -1.82 13.30
CA THR A 54 17.13 -1.99 11.92
C THR A 54 15.76 -1.35 11.77
N LEU A 55 15.57 -0.56 10.71
CA LEU A 55 14.28 -0.04 10.29
C LEU A 55 13.72 -0.94 9.18
N CYS A 56 12.56 -1.54 9.40
CA CYS A 56 11.78 -2.24 8.39
C CYS A 56 10.59 -1.37 7.99
N VAL A 57 10.35 -1.19 6.70
CA VAL A 57 9.20 -0.44 6.18
C VAL A 57 8.40 -1.33 5.25
N ALA A 58 7.08 -1.34 5.42
CA ALA A 58 6.14 -2.05 4.56
C ALA A 58 5.05 -1.09 4.09
N ASN A 59 4.82 -1.05 2.77
CA ASN A 59 3.89 -0.13 2.11
C ASN A 59 2.87 -0.90 1.27
N LEU A 60 1.59 -0.57 1.43
CA LEU A 60 0.49 -0.96 0.55
C LEU A 60 -0.28 0.30 0.14
N GLY A 61 -0.09 0.74 -1.10
CA GLY A 61 -0.74 1.92 -1.68
C GLY A 61 0.26 3.04 -2.00
N ASP A 62 -0.23 4.27 -2.03
CA ASP A 62 0.50 5.47 -2.46
C ASP A 62 1.03 6.34 -1.31
N SER A 63 0.95 5.84 -0.07
CA SER A 63 1.69 6.40 1.06
C SER A 63 3.20 6.29 0.84
N ARG A 64 3.97 7.20 1.46
CA ARG A 64 5.42 7.27 1.28
C ARG A 64 6.19 7.44 2.59
N ALA A 65 7.21 6.61 2.79
CA ALA A 65 8.22 6.83 3.83
C ALA A 65 9.45 7.52 3.22
N VAL A 66 9.92 8.58 3.90
CA VAL A 66 11.11 9.33 3.52
C VAL A 66 12.01 9.48 4.76
N LEU A 67 13.27 9.11 4.62
CA LEU A 67 14.28 9.22 5.67
C LEU A 67 15.12 10.49 5.46
N GLY A 68 15.27 11.28 6.50
CA GLY A 68 16.20 12.41 6.53
C GLY A 68 17.59 11.96 6.97
N CYS A 69 18.58 12.07 6.08
CA CYS A 69 19.97 11.70 6.32
C CYS A 69 20.85 12.96 6.39
N LEU A 70 21.77 13.02 7.37
CA LEU A 70 22.76 14.10 7.41
C LEU A 70 23.84 13.86 6.35
N GLY A 71 23.90 14.72 5.34
CA GLY A 71 24.91 14.72 4.30
C GLY A 71 26.28 15.19 4.82
N ARG A 72 27.33 14.92 4.03
CA ARG A 72 28.72 15.24 4.41
C ARG A 72 28.97 16.74 4.64
N SER A 73 28.21 17.59 3.95
CA SER A 73 28.25 19.06 4.08
C SER A 73 27.34 19.61 5.19
N GLY A 74 26.72 18.75 6.02
CA GLY A 74 25.79 19.16 7.08
C GLY A 74 24.37 19.49 6.60
N ASN A 75 24.08 19.32 5.30
CA ASN A 75 22.74 19.43 4.75
C ASN A 75 21.92 18.15 4.98
N ILE A 76 20.59 18.25 5.03
CA ILE A 76 19.70 17.08 5.08
C ILE A 76 19.44 16.58 3.65
N ILE A 77 19.59 15.28 3.44
CA ILE A 77 19.24 14.55 2.22
C ILE A 77 17.97 13.76 2.51
N ALA A 78 16.96 13.90 1.66
CA ALA A 78 15.72 13.13 1.74
C ALA A 78 15.84 11.86 0.89
N GLU A 79 15.78 10.70 1.53
CA GLU A 79 15.84 9.39 0.88
C GLU A 79 14.48 8.71 0.96
N GLN A 80 13.84 8.48 -0.17
CA GLN A 80 12.57 7.77 -0.23
C GLN A 80 12.81 6.26 -0.02
N LEU A 81 12.16 5.68 0.99
CA LEU A 81 12.34 4.28 1.37
C LEU A 81 11.31 3.33 0.73
N THR A 82 10.21 3.86 0.21
CA THR A 82 9.10 3.07 -0.34
C THR A 82 8.78 3.52 -1.75
N GLN A 83 8.34 2.60 -2.60
CA GLN A 83 7.77 2.94 -3.90
C GLN A 83 6.27 3.17 -3.76
N ASP A 84 5.75 4.19 -4.43
CA ASP A 84 4.31 4.43 -4.51
C ASP A 84 3.67 3.33 -5.36
N HIS A 85 2.51 2.83 -4.96
CA HIS A 85 1.73 1.86 -5.72
C HIS A 85 0.41 2.50 -6.17
N ASN A 86 0.40 3.12 -7.35
CA ASN A 86 -0.78 3.76 -7.94
C ASN A 86 -0.72 3.78 -9.48
N ALA A 87 -1.79 4.27 -10.10
CA ALA A 87 -1.95 4.29 -11.56
C ALA A 87 -0.97 5.21 -12.31
N SER A 88 -0.15 6.02 -11.63
CA SER A 88 0.94 6.80 -12.26
C SER A 88 2.12 5.92 -12.69
N MET A 89 2.28 4.74 -12.08
CA MET A 89 3.26 3.72 -12.45
C MET A 89 2.76 2.93 -13.66
N GLU A 90 3.59 2.75 -14.70
CA GLU A 90 3.18 2.00 -15.90
C GLU A 90 2.98 0.52 -15.60
N GLU A 91 3.78 -0.04 -14.71
CA GLU A 91 3.71 -1.44 -14.29
C GLU A 91 2.32 -1.76 -13.72
N VAL A 92 1.81 -0.87 -12.86
CA VAL A 92 0.45 -0.98 -12.28
C VAL A 92 -0.61 -0.88 -13.37
N ARG A 93 -0.43 -0.01 -14.38
CA ARG A 93 -1.37 0.09 -15.51
C ARG A 93 -1.38 -1.18 -16.35
N GLN A 94 -0.22 -1.77 -16.60
CA GLN A 94 -0.11 -3.02 -17.37
C GLN A 94 -0.71 -4.20 -16.62
N GLU A 95 -0.44 -4.31 -15.31
CA GLU A 95 -1.05 -5.32 -14.46
C GLU A 95 -2.58 -5.21 -14.47
N LEU A 96 -3.12 -4.01 -14.26
CA LEU A 96 -4.57 -3.78 -14.27
C LEU A 96 -5.20 -4.16 -15.61
N ARG A 97 -4.57 -3.82 -16.75
CA ARG A 97 -5.04 -4.23 -18.08
C ARG A 97 -4.98 -5.75 -18.26
N SER A 98 -3.90 -6.40 -17.82
CA SER A 98 -3.75 -7.85 -17.92
C SER A 98 -4.78 -8.62 -17.11
N LEU A 99 -5.17 -8.10 -15.94
CA LEU A 99 -6.18 -8.71 -15.07
C LEU A 99 -7.62 -8.44 -15.54
N HIS A 100 -7.83 -7.44 -16.40
CA HIS A 100 -9.15 -7.02 -16.88
C HIS A 100 -9.16 -6.86 -18.41
N PRO A 101 -8.94 -7.96 -19.18
CA PRO A 101 -8.83 -7.90 -20.64
C PRO A 101 -10.09 -7.37 -21.33
N ASP A 102 -11.26 -7.57 -20.71
CA ASP A 102 -12.56 -7.16 -21.26
C ASP A 102 -12.97 -5.72 -20.86
N ASP A 103 -12.24 -5.06 -19.96
CA ASP A 103 -12.51 -3.68 -19.55
C ASP A 103 -11.45 -2.72 -20.09
N SER A 104 -11.65 -2.29 -21.34
CA SER A 104 -10.79 -1.29 -22.01
C SER A 104 -10.67 0.05 -21.25
N GLN A 105 -11.55 0.31 -20.28
CA GLN A 105 -11.57 1.53 -19.47
C GLN A 105 -11.07 1.32 -18.04
N ILE A 106 -10.48 0.16 -17.69
CA ILE A 106 -10.00 -0.12 -16.33
C ILE A 106 -9.02 0.96 -15.82
N VAL A 107 -8.19 1.49 -16.72
CA VAL A 107 -7.31 2.63 -16.47
C VAL A 107 -7.55 3.72 -17.51
N VAL A 108 -7.76 4.95 -17.05
CA VAL A 108 -8.05 6.11 -17.92
C VAL A 108 -7.21 7.31 -17.54
N GLN A 109 -6.79 8.07 -18.55
CA GLN A 109 -6.14 9.36 -18.32
C GLN A 109 -7.20 10.46 -18.33
N LYS A 110 -7.28 11.26 -17.27
CA LYS A 110 -8.16 12.43 -17.18
C LYS A 110 -7.35 13.62 -16.68
N GLN A 111 -7.36 14.73 -17.44
CA GLN A 111 -6.64 15.95 -17.09
C GLN A 111 -5.14 15.70 -16.80
N GLY A 112 -4.49 14.86 -17.61
CA GLY A 112 -3.07 14.52 -17.46
C GLY A 112 -2.75 13.47 -16.39
N VAL A 113 -3.71 13.06 -15.55
CA VAL A 113 -3.51 12.09 -14.46
C VAL A 113 -4.19 10.75 -14.77
N TRP A 114 -3.47 9.65 -14.56
CA TRP A 114 -3.99 8.29 -14.68
C TRP A 114 -4.84 7.92 -13.47
N ARG A 115 -5.99 7.28 -13.73
CA ARG A 115 -6.94 6.85 -12.70
C ARG A 115 -7.45 5.45 -12.98
N VAL A 116 -7.75 4.71 -11.92
CA VAL A 116 -8.45 3.44 -11.98
C VAL A 116 -9.96 3.69 -12.01
N LYS A 117 -10.68 3.01 -12.91
CA LYS A 117 -12.14 3.11 -13.00
C LYS A 117 -12.80 2.77 -11.67
N GLY A 118 -13.75 3.60 -11.24
CA GLY A 118 -14.51 3.38 -10.00
C GLY A 118 -13.79 3.78 -8.71
N ILE A 119 -12.52 4.22 -8.78
CA ILE A 119 -11.77 4.76 -7.64
C ILE A 119 -11.67 6.27 -7.80
N ILE A 120 -12.14 7.00 -6.79
CA ILE A 120 -11.87 8.44 -6.66
C ILE A 120 -10.53 8.57 -5.94
N GLN A 121 -9.48 8.95 -6.67
CA GLN A 121 -8.21 9.43 -6.11
C GLN A 121 -8.21 10.96 -6.16
#